data_AF-A0A936W2I3-F1
#
_entry.id   AF-A0A936W2I3-F1
#
_cell.length_a   1.000
_cell.length_b   1.000
_cell.length_c   1.000
_cell.angle_alpha   90.00
_cell.angle_beta   90.00
_cell.angle_gamma   90.00
#
_symmetry.space_group_name_H-M   'P 1'
#
loop_
_entity.id
_entity.type
_entity.pdbx_description
1 polymer ?
#
loop_
_entity_poly.entity_id
_entity_poly.type
_entity_poly.pdbx_seq_one_letter_code
_entity_poly.pdbx_strand_id
1 'polypeptide(L)'
;MNNIFQIHTIADENYRKVSLDINEIVNGDTMLVPIEADYARLLHKIDVSTGVTSHSSVGRSKQVSINMPSVFSPALLSSAHEPIPDTHFLIAPNPASDFFTVTLPWTKEKPMTLVLTDIQGNTVLEETILSKTQTFDLQSDIAPGVYVLTLSDNRQVLATEKIIVMGANL
;
A
#
# COMPACT_ATOMS: atom_id res chain seq x y z
N MET A 1 11.84 9.07 31.90
CA MET A 1 11.14 9.81 30.82
C MET A 1 9.73 10.09 31.31
N ASN A 2 9.29 11.35 31.41
CA ASN A 2 7.90 11.67 31.76
C ASN A 2 7.30 12.56 30.65
N ASN A 3 6.92 11.93 29.54
CA ASN A 3 6.20 12.60 28.45
C ASN A 3 4.73 12.56 28.81
N ILE A 4 4.18 13.66 29.34
CA ILE A 4 2.75 13.68 29.61
C ILE A 4 2.13 14.84 28.89
N PHE A 5 1.29 14.52 27.89
CA PHE A 5 0.19 15.35 27.42
C PHE A 5 -1.11 14.61 27.75
N GLN A 6 -2.14 15.30 28.25
CA GLN A 6 -3.50 14.75 28.28
C GLN A 6 -4.52 15.86 28.11
N ILE A 7 -5.49 15.66 27.24
CA ILE A 7 -6.59 16.60 27.03
C ILE A 7 -7.84 15.76 26.87
N HIS A 8 -8.85 15.94 27.71
CA HIS A 8 -10.18 15.38 27.53
C HIS A 8 -11.20 16.50 27.67
N THR A 9 -11.90 16.73 26.56
CA THR A 9 -12.97 17.71 26.48
C THR A 9 -14.28 17.06 26.89
N ILE A 10 -15.09 17.81 27.64
CA ILE A 10 -16.43 17.40 28.05
C ILE A 10 -17.42 18.51 27.72
N ALA A 11 -18.71 18.21 27.87
CA ALA A 11 -19.86 19.06 27.59
C ALA A 11 -20.20 19.22 26.10
N ASP A 12 -21.51 19.27 25.84
CA ASP A 12 -22.09 19.39 24.50
C ASP A 12 -21.65 20.67 23.79
N GLU A 13 -21.34 21.73 24.54
CA GLU A 13 -20.81 22.97 23.99
C GLU A 13 -19.42 22.83 23.33
N ASN A 14 -18.73 21.71 23.54
CA ASN A 14 -17.47 21.37 22.87
C ASN A 14 -17.65 20.37 21.73
N TYR A 15 -18.88 19.93 21.45
CA TYR A 15 -19.18 19.18 20.25
C TYR A 15 -19.01 20.06 19.01
N ARG A 16 -18.33 19.55 17.98
CA ARG A 16 -18.11 20.26 16.72
C ARG A 16 -18.46 19.36 15.56
N LYS A 17 -19.08 19.95 14.55
CA LYS A 17 -19.29 19.32 13.26
C LYS A 17 -18.28 19.87 12.27
N VAL A 18 -17.79 18.99 11.41
CA VAL A 18 -16.90 19.35 10.32
C VAL A 18 -17.62 18.99 9.03
N SER A 19 -17.73 19.97 8.13
CA SER A 19 -18.24 19.77 6.78
C SER A 19 -17.08 20.03 5.83
N LEU A 20 -16.79 19.05 4.99
CA LEU A 20 -15.73 19.13 3.98
C LEU A 20 -16.38 18.96 2.62
N ASP A 21 -15.95 19.77 1.66
CA ASP A 21 -16.27 19.61 0.25
C ASP A 21 -15.24 18.66 -0.37
N ILE A 22 -15.64 17.43 -0.66
CA ILE A 22 -14.73 16.34 -1.06
C ILE A 22 -15.15 15.82 -2.43
N ASN A 23 -14.16 15.50 -3.26
CA ASN A 23 -14.38 14.73 -4.49
C ASN A 23 -14.22 13.24 -4.17
N GLU A 24 -15.32 12.50 -4.06
CA GLU A 24 -15.29 11.05 -3.90
C GLU A 24 -14.81 10.33 -5.17
N ILE A 25 -14.15 9.18 -5.00
CA ILE A 25 -13.79 8.27 -6.10
C ILE A 25 -14.59 6.99 -5.92
N VAL A 26 -15.42 6.65 -6.91
CA VAL A 26 -16.19 5.39 -6.92
C VAL A 26 -15.49 4.40 -7.86
N ASN A 27 -15.13 3.22 -7.34
CA ASN A 27 -14.56 2.11 -8.09
C ASN A 27 -15.32 0.81 -7.77
N GLY A 28 -16.19 0.40 -8.68
CA GLY A 28 -17.12 -0.72 -8.47
C GLY A 28 -17.99 -0.48 -7.24
N ASP A 29 -17.92 -1.39 -6.26
CA ASP A 29 -18.68 -1.32 -5.01
C ASP A 29 -17.97 -0.52 -3.90
N THR A 30 -16.81 0.10 -4.21
CA THR A 30 -16.01 0.86 -3.23
C THR A 30 -16.09 2.36 -3.52
N MET A 31 -16.38 3.15 -2.48
CA MET A 31 -16.30 4.61 -2.51
C MET A 31 -15.14 5.07 -1.62
N LEU A 32 -14.14 5.69 -2.22
CA LEU A 32 -13.02 6.31 -1.55
C LEU A 32 -13.34 7.78 -1.29
N VAL A 33 -13.29 8.18 -0.02
CA VAL A 33 -13.49 9.57 0.43
C VAL A 33 -12.15 10.10 0.96
N PRO A 34 -11.36 10.81 0.13
CA PRO A 34 -9.99 11.15 0.46
C PRO A 34 -9.93 12.38 1.39
N ILE A 35 -9.67 12.13 2.68
CA ILE A 35 -9.56 13.16 3.73
C ILE A 35 -8.14 13.13 4.30
N GLU A 36 -7.50 14.29 4.39
CA GLU A 36 -6.22 14.45 5.07
C GLU A 36 -6.44 14.96 6.50
N ALA A 37 -5.67 14.43 7.46
CA ALA A 37 -5.77 14.80 8.86
C ALA A 37 -4.41 15.24 9.43
N ASP A 38 -4.28 16.53 9.72
CA ASP A 38 -3.10 17.11 10.39
C ASP A 38 -3.41 17.31 11.88
N TYR A 39 -3.18 16.27 12.68
CA TYR A 39 -3.46 16.28 14.12
C TYR A 39 -2.56 17.22 14.92
N ALA A 40 -1.44 17.70 14.37
CA ALA A 40 -0.62 18.71 15.04
C ALA A 40 -1.41 20.03 15.21
N ARG A 41 -2.38 20.30 14.32
CA ARG A 41 -3.27 21.46 14.42
C ARG A 41 -4.16 21.44 15.65
N LEU A 42 -4.43 20.28 16.25
CA LEU A 42 -5.13 20.22 17.54
C LEU A 42 -4.41 21.02 18.63
N LEU A 43 -3.08 21.09 18.55
CA LEU A 43 -2.25 21.79 19.52
C LEU A 43 -2.03 23.26 19.16
N HIS A 44 -2.69 23.78 18.11
CA HIS A 44 -2.59 25.19 17.76
C HIS A 44 -3.01 26.06 18.96
N LYS A 45 -2.13 26.98 19.39
CA LYS A 45 -2.30 27.80 20.60
C LYS A 45 -2.35 27.02 21.92
N ILE A 46 -1.82 25.79 21.95
CA ILE A 46 -1.65 25.00 23.17
C ILE A 46 -0.16 24.79 23.38
N ASP A 47 0.40 25.49 24.38
CA ASP A 47 1.77 25.24 24.82
C ASP A 47 1.82 23.95 25.64
N VAL A 48 2.71 23.06 25.20
CA VAL A 48 2.86 21.70 25.70
C VAL A 48 4.23 21.42 26.30
N SER A 49 5.13 22.41 26.23
CA SER A 49 6.49 22.34 26.78
C SER A 49 6.54 22.11 28.29
N THR A 50 5.43 22.38 28.98
CA THR A 50 5.30 22.31 30.44
C THR A 50 4.75 20.98 30.97
N GLY A 51 4.48 20.00 30.09
CA GLY A 51 3.75 18.78 30.44
C GLY A 51 2.25 19.03 30.52
N VAL A 52 1.46 18.43 29.62
CA VAL A 52 0.01 18.65 29.51
C VAL A 52 -0.78 17.57 30.27
N THR A 53 -1.79 17.98 31.03
CA THR A 53 -2.94 17.15 31.45
C THR A 53 -4.12 18.09 31.73
N SER A 54 -5.28 17.92 31.08
CA SER A 54 -6.42 18.83 31.11
C SER A 54 -7.70 18.04 30.87
N HIS A 55 -8.61 17.98 31.85
CA HIS A 55 -9.91 17.30 31.73
C HIS A 55 -11.03 18.29 32.08
N SER A 56 -11.53 19.04 31.10
CA SER A 56 -12.45 20.15 31.37
C SER A 56 -13.34 20.47 30.16
N SER A 57 -14.39 21.26 30.36
CA SER A 57 -15.14 21.90 29.27
C SER A 57 -14.54 23.24 28.83
N VAL A 58 -13.52 23.77 29.53
CA VAL A 58 -12.94 25.10 29.27
C VAL A 58 -11.43 25.04 29.03
N GLY A 59 -10.81 26.20 28.76
CA GLY A 59 -9.36 26.33 28.62
C GLY A 59 -8.78 25.48 27.49
N ARG A 60 -7.69 24.75 27.76
CA ARG A 60 -6.99 23.91 26.76
C ARG A 60 -7.90 22.82 26.17
N SER A 61 -8.82 22.27 26.96
CA SER A 61 -9.80 21.27 26.49
C SER A 61 -10.85 21.86 25.54
N LYS A 62 -11.27 23.11 25.76
CA LYS A 62 -12.11 23.85 24.80
C LYS A 62 -11.34 24.26 23.56
N GLN A 63 -10.06 24.62 23.71
CA GLN A 63 -9.22 25.02 22.59
C GLN A 63 -8.98 23.87 21.61
N VAL A 64 -8.77 22.64 22.09
CA VAL A 64 -8.70 21.45 21.22
C VAL A 64 -9.99 21.27 20.41
N SER A 65 -11.15 21.43 21.05
CA SER A 65 -12.44 21.40 20.35
C SER A 65 -12.53 22.50 19.29
N ILE A 66 -12.13 23.74 19.60
CA ILE A 66 -12.09 24.85 18.63
C ILE A 66 -11.16 24.54 17.45
N ASN A 67 -10.04 23.86 17.70
CA ASN A 67 -9.06 23.51 16.66
C ASN A 67 -9.48 22.30 15.80
N MET A 68 -10.38 21.44 16.31
CA MET A 68 -10.79 20.18 15.67
C MET A 68 -11.23 20.36 14.20
N PRO A 69 -12.03 21.37 13.82
CA PRO A 69 -12.44 21.53 12.42
C PRO A 69 -11.28 21.81 11.47
N SER A 70 -10.16 22.35 11.95
CA SER A 70 -8.98 22.65 11.12
C SER A 70 -8.04 21.47 10.92
N VAL A 71 -8.27 20.36 11.64
CA VAL A 71 -7.48 19.11 11.51
C VAL A 71 -7.72 18.46 10.17
N PHE A 72 -8.96 18.51 9.69
CA PHE A 72 -9.36 17.81 8.48
C PHE A 72 -9.42 18.76 7.29
N SER A 73 -8.91 18.30 6.16
CA SER A 73 -9.07 18.94 4.87
C SER A 73 -9.38 17.90 3.79
N PRO A 74 -10.05 18.28 2.69
CA PRO A 74 -10.08 17.44 1.50
C PRO A 74 -8.64 17.16 1.11
N ALA A 75 -8.28 15.89 0.92
CA ALA A 75 -6.96 15.59 0.39
C ALA A 75 -6.93 16.13 -1.04
N LEU A 76 -5.92 16.94 -1.35
CA LEU A 76 -5.64 17.27 -2.74
C LEU A 76 -5.25 15.96 -3.42
N LEU A 77 -6.17 15.42 -4.21
CA LEU A 77 -5.84 14.44 -5.22
C LEU A 77 -4.99 15.16 -6.25
N SER A 78 -3.69 15.32 -5.96
CA SER A 78 -2.73 15.36 -7.05
C SER A 78 -3.08 14.15 -7.92
N SER A 79 -3.11 14.33 -9.23
CA SER A 79 -3.26 13.22 -10.18
C SER A 79 -2.04 12.29 -10.17
N ALA A 80 -1.55 11.93 -8.99
CA ALA A 80 -0.99 10.65 -8.66
C ALA A 80 -1.98 10.01 -7.66
N HIS A 81 -3.15 9.61 -8.17
CA HIS A 81 -3.64 8.30 -7.77
C HIS A 81 -2.48 7.37 -8.18
N GLU A 82 -1.57 7.04 -7.26
CA GLU A 82 -0.91 5.76 -7.41
C GLU A 82 -2.08 4.80 -7.29
N PRO A 83 -2.54 4.15 -8.38
CA PRO A 83 -3.40 3.00 -8.19
C PRO A 83 -2.71 2.15 -7.14
N ILE A 84 -3.44 1.60 -6.17
CA ILE A 84 -2.95 0.42 -5.45
C ILE A 84 -2.35 -0.42 -6.56
N PRO A 85 -1.01 -0.54 -6.67
CA PRO A 85 -0.45 -1.12 -7.86
C PRO A 85 -1.11 -2.48 -7.89
N ASP A 86 -1.83 -2.75 -8.97
CA ASP A 86 -2.36 -4.07 -9.21
C ASP A 86 -1.10 -4.90 -9.37
N THR A 87 -0.53 -5.39 -8.27
CA THR A 87 0.79 -6.02 -8.21
C THR A 87 0.65 -7.48 -8.63
N HIS A 88 -0.26 -7.74 -9.57
CA HIS A 88 -0.51 -9.04 -10.15
C HIS A 88 -0.05 -9.00 -11.59
N PHE A 89 0.90 -9.86 -11.93
CA PHE A 89 1.28 -10.05 -13.32
C PHE A 89 0.67 -11.37 -13.82
N LEU A 90 0.39 -11.43 -15.11
CA LEU A 90 -0.22 -12.61 -15.69
C LEU A 90 0.88 -13.61 -16.04
N ILE A 91 0.67 -14.87 -15.68
CA ILE A 91 1.50 -16.01 -16.08
C ILE A 91 0.68 -16.93 -16.98
N ALA A 92 1.17 -17.19 -18.19
CA ALA A 92 0.54 -18.15 -19.08
C ALA A 92 1.56 -18.91 -19.94
N PRO A 93 1.37 -20.22 -20.20
CA PRO A 93 0.34 -21.06 -19.59
C PRO A 93 0.61 -21.35 -18.10
N ASN A 94 -0.44 -21.70 -17.36
CA ASN A 94 -0.33 -22.21 -15.99
C ASN A 94 -1.43 -23.28 -15.80
N PRO A 95 -1.08 -24.58 -15.76
CA PRO A 95 0.28 -25.13 -15.67
C PRO A 95 1.15 -24.90 -16.91
N ALA A 96 2.46 -24.74 -16.71
CA ALA A 96 3.48 -24.57 -17.74
C ALA A 96 4.28 -25.87 -17.93
N SER A 97 4.67 -26.18 -19.16
CA SER A 97 5.51 -27.37 -19.46
C SER A 97 6.90 -26.97 -19.92
N ASP A 98 6.98 -26.30 -21.09
CA ASP A 98 8.26 -25.98 -21.72
C ASP A 98 8.66 -24.51 -21.53
N PHE A 99 7.67 -23.64 -21.38
CA PHE A 99 7.86 -22.21 -21.20
C PHE A 99 6.70 -21.60 -20.42
N PHE A 100 6.92 -20.41 -19.88
CA PHE A 100 5.85 -19.54 -19.42
C PHE A 100 6.12 -18.10 -19.87
N THR A 101 5.04 -17.36 -20.06
CA THR A 101 5.06 -15.95 -20.43
C THR A 101 4.57 -15.13 -19.26
N VAL A 102 5.34 -14.13 -18.87
CA VAL A 102 4.95 -13.09 -17.91
C VAL A 102 4.45 -11.89 -18.68
N THR A 103 3.27 -11.38 -18.32
CA THR A 103 2.73 -10.11 -18.84
C THR A 103 2.43 -9.16 -17.70
N LEU A 104 3.08 -8.00 -17.71
CA LEU A 104 2.87 -6.92 -16.75
C LEU A 104 1.66 -6.08 -17.19
N PRO A 105 0.60 -5.93 -16.38
CA PRO A 105 -0.52 -5.04 -16.73
C PRO A 105 -0.11 -3.56 -16.70
N TRP A 106 0.94 -3.20 -15.96
CA TRP A 106 1.47 -1.84 -15.86
C TRP A 106 2.67 -1.58 -16.80
N THR A 107 2.98 -0.30 -16.98
CA THR A 107 4.17 0.15 -17.70
C THR A 107 5.40 -0.03 -16.81
N LYS A 108 6.40 -0.73 -17.31
CA LYS A 108 7.71 -0.87 -16.67
C LYS A 108 8.53 0.41 -16.86
N GLU A 109 9.03 0.98 -15.77
CA GLU A 109 9.97 2.12 -15.83
C GLU A 109 11.45 1.71 -15.73
N LYS A 110 11.76 0.58 -15.09
CA LYS A 110 13.12 0.10 -14.81
C LYS A 110 13.23 -1.42 -14.93
N PRO A 111 14.40 -1.99 -15.26
CA PRO A 111 14.64 -3.44 -15.20
C PRO A 111 14.19 -4.03 -13.86
N MET A 112 13.53 -5.19 -13.92
CA MET A 112 13.05 -5.92 -12.75
C MET A 112 13.64 -7.32 -12.76
N THR A 113 13.82 -7.89 -11.59
CA THR A 113 14.32 -9.26 -11.42
C THR A 113 13.14 -10.19 -11.18
N LEU A 114 13.11 -11.27 -11.93
CA LEU A 114 12.17 -12.37 -11.82
C LEU A 114 12.90 -13.56 -11.19
N VAL A 115 12.38 -14.09 -10.09
CA VAL A 115 12.95 -15.24 -9.38
C VAL A 115 11.91 -16.33 -9.26
N LEU A 116 12.20 -17.52 -9.77
CA LEU A 116 11.41 -18.73 -9.58
C LEU A 116 12.03 -19.53 -8.44
N THR A 117 11.22 -19.89 -7.45
CA THR A 117 11.64 -20.59 -6.24
C THR A 117 10.78 -21.84 -6.02
N ASP A 118 11.39 -22.95 -5.62
CA ASP A 118 10.66 -24.15 -5.21
C ASP A 118 9.98 -23.98 -3.84
N ILE A 119 9.17 -24.96 -3.42
CA ILE A 119 8.46 -24.91 -2.12
C ILE A 119 9.41 -25.00 -0.91
N GLN A 120 10.67 -25.41 -1.10
CA GLN A 120 11.69 -25.43 -0.07
C GLN A 120 12.45 -24.10 0.04
N GLY A 121 12.23 -23.16 -0.88
CA GLY A 121 12.88 -21.86 -0.92
C GLY A 121 14.15 -21.82 -1.78
N ASN A 122 14.45 -22.84 -2.58
CA ASN A 122 15.60 -22.83 -3.48
C ASN A 122 15.26 -22.10 -4.78
N THR A 123 16.12 -21.16 -5.19
CA THR A 123 16.02 -20.51 -6.50
C THR A 123 16.35 -21.50 -7.61
N VAL A 124 15.43 -21.64 -8.58
CA VAL A 124 15.59 -22.50 -9.75
C VAL A 124 15.76 -21.71 -11.06
N LEU A 125 15.31 -20.45 -11.10
CA LEU A 125 15.52 -19.54 -12.21
C LEU A 125 15.62 -18.12 -11.67
N GLU A 126 16.55 -17.33 -12.18
CA GLU A 126 16.66 -15.90 -11.92
C GLU A 126 16.95 -15.18 -13.23
N GLU A 127 16.04 -14.28 -13.63
CA GLU A 127 16.09 -13.61 -14.92
C GLU A 127 15.75 -12.13 -14.81
N THR A 128 16.21 -11.34 -15.77
CA THR A 128 15.82 -9.92 -15.87
C THR A 128 14.65 -9.76 -16.84
N ILE A 129 13.57 -9.12 -16.38
CA ILE A 129 12.48 -8.70 -17.26
C ILE A 129 12.89 -7.44 -18.00
N LEU A 130 12.96 -7.51 -19.32
CA LEU A 130 13.34 -6.42 -20.23
C LEU A 130 12.12 -5.75 -20.88
N SER A 131 11.05 -6.49 -21.14
CA SER A 131 9.84 -6.02 -21.84
C SER A 131 8.55 -6.19 -21.01
N LYS A 132 7.45 -5.55 -21.45
CA LYS A 132 6.11 -5.68 -20.81
C LYS A 132 5.59 -7.13 -20.82
N THR A 133 5.89 -7.85 -21.90
CA THR A 133 5.61 -9.27 -22.06
C THR A 133 6.93 -9.96 -22.40
N GLN A 134 7.26 -11.01 -21.68
CA GLN A 134 8.48 -11.79 -21.88
C GLN A 134 8.24 -13.26 -21.60
N THR A 135 8.81 -14.11 -22.46
CA THR A 135 8.72 -15.57 -22.35
C THR A 135 10.02 -16.11 -21.77
N PHE A 136 9.89 -17.09 -20.88
CA PHE A 136 10.98 -17.78 -20.21
C PHE A 136 10.86 -19.27 -20.48
N ASP A 137 11.96 -19.88 -20.91
CA ASP A 137 12.03 -21.32 -21.13
C ASP A 137 12.26 -22.02 -19.78
N LEU A 138 11.46 -23.05 -19.53
CA LEU A 138 11.68 -23.96 -18.41
C LEU A 138 12.69 -25.00 -18.88
N GLN A 139 13.89 -24.96 -18.31
CA GLN A 139 14.91 -25.95 -18.62
C GLN A 139 14.44 -27.35 -18.20
N SER A 140 14.88 -28.37 -18.94
CA SER A 140 14.42 -29.76 -18.78
C SER A 140 14.81 -30.42 -17.46
N ASP A 141 15.66 -29.76 -16.66
CA ASP A 141 16.09 -30.17 -15.33
C ASP A 141 15.18 -29.66 -14.20
N ILE A 142 14.21 -28.78 -14.49
CA ILE A 142 13.22 -28.33 -13.52
C ILE A 142 12.20 -29.45 -13.29
N ALA A 143 12.10 -29.91 -12.04
CA ALA A 143 11.16 -30.94 -11.65
C ALA A 143 9.69 -30.48 -11.76
N PRO A 144 8.75 -31.38 -12.07
CA PRO A 144 7.33 -31.05 -11.98
C PRO A 144 6.94 -30.69 -10.54
N GLY A 145 6.18 -29.62 -10.36
CA GLY A 145 5.83 -29.15 -9.02
C GLY A 145 5.14 -27.79 -8.95
N VAL A 146 4.93 -27.32 -7.72
CA VAL A 146 4.45 -25.96 -7.43
C VAL A 146 5.66 -25.08 -7.17
N TYR A 147 5.67 -23.91 -7.79
CA TYR A 147 6.72 -22.92 -7.64
C TYR A 147 6.14 -21.54 -7.34
N VAL A 148 6.96 -20.71 -6.73
CA VAL A 148 6.66 -19.31 -6.44
C VAL A 148 7.49 -18.43 -7.36
N LEU A 149 6.82 -17.57 -8.11
CA LEU A 149 7.44 -16.60 -9.00
C LEU A 149 7.36 -15.21 -8.36
N THR A 150 8.53 -14.64 -8.06
CA THR A 150 8.66 -13.35 -7.39
C THR A 150 9.21 -12.33 -8.37
N LEU A 151 8.56 -11.17 -8.46
CA LEU A 151 9.05 -10.02 -9.22
C LEU A 151 9.49 -8.94 -8.24
N SER A 152 10.71 -8.43 -8.40
CA SER A 152 11.25 -7.36 -7.56
C SER A 152 11.86 -6.24 -8.40
N ASP A 153 11.81 -5.02 -7.86
CA ASP A 153 12.84 -4.04 -8.17
C ASP A 153 13.98 -4.21 -7.15
N ASN A 154 15.19 -3.74 -7.42
CA ASN A 154 16.37 -3.93 -6.56
C ASN A 154 16.23 -3.45 -5.09
N ARG A 155 15.06 -2.94 -4.67
CA ARG A 155 14.76 -2.44 -3.33
C ARG A 155 13.69 -3.27 -2.63
N GLN A 156 12.71 -3.81 -3.36
CA GLN A 156 11.59 -4.52 -2.76
C GLN A 156 10.94 -5.54 -3.71
N VAL A 157 10.31 -6.56 -3.13
CA VAL A 157 9.38 -7.44 -3.84
C VAL A 157 8.17 -6.61 -4.25
N LEU A 158 7.86 -6.63 -5.55
CA LEU A 158 6.72 -5.94 -6.14
C LEU A 158 5.51 -6.87 -6.19
N ALA A 159 5.70 -8.11 -6.62
CA ALA A 159 4.62 -9.04 -6.88
C ALA A 159 5.06 -10.49 -6.65
N THR A 160 4.11 -11.37 -6.34
CA THR A 160 4.36 -12.80 -6.16
C THR A 160 3.19 -13.60 -6.69
N GLU A 161 3.48 -14.57 -7.53
CA GLU A 161 2.48 -15.42 -8.17
C GLU A 161 2.88 -16.90 -8.06
N LYS A 162 1.88 -17.78 -8.07
CA LYS A 162 2.09 -19.22 -8.05
C LYS A 162 2.03 -19.79 -9.47
N ILE A 163 3.01 -20.60 -9.83
CA ILE A 163 3.01 -21.35 -11.09
C ILE A 163 3.11 -22.86 -10.83
N ILE A 164 2.40 -23.64 -11.63
CA ILE A 164 2.52 -25.10 -11.64
C ILE A 164 3.38 -25.48 -12.85
N VAL A 165 4.49 -26.17 -12.62
CA VAL A 165 5.35 -26.71 -13.67
C VAL A 165 5.03 -28.19 -13.87
N MET A 166 4.74 -28.54 -15.12
CA MET A 166 4.62 -29.89 -15.62
C MET A 166 5.98 -30.26 -16.23
N GLY A 167 6.47 -31.48 -16.03
CA GLY A 167 7.73 -31.90 -16.66
C GLY A 167 7.63 -31.76 -18.18
N ALA A 168 8.76 -31.46 -18.84
CA ALA A 168 8.82 -31.39 -20.30
C ALA A 168 8.29 -32.69 -20.91
N ASN A 169 7.34 -32.58 -21.86
CA ASN A 169 6.90 -33.74 -22.63
C ASN A 169 8.03 -34.09 -23.61
N LEU A 170 8.68 -35.24 -23.38
CA LEU A 170 9.65 -35.83 -24.30
C LEU A 170 9.02 -36.24 -25.64
#